data_AF-A0A846MJT6-F1
#
_entry.id   AF-A0A846MJT6-F1
#
_cell.length_a   1.000
_cell.length_b   1.000
_cell.length_c   1.000
_cell.angle_alpha   90.00
_cell.angle_beta   90.00
_cell.angle_gamma   90.00
#
_symmetry.space_group_name_H-M   'P 1'
#
loop_
_entity.id
_entity.type
_entity.pdbx_description
1 polymer ?
#
loop_
_entity_poly.entity_id
_entity_poly.type
_entity_poly.pdbx_seq_one_letter_code
_entity_poly.pdbx_strand_id
1 'polypeptide(L)'
;MKEPKIQNGIIAMIGKTEQEVKKKFGAPTRKDASAYDYEWWIYNRGAGTYFQIGIMAGRVVTALICGEHVNVKPFYIGQPLQEVFKTMPVLSNVEIKLSTGTYRFELSEQDYASRPIVKIGSIYAQLYVDRFTGKISSIRLMTGETFVKMRPYELVYRGSLPNPAPLSAKKQREVELANARQIFDMTNIIRQRYHVNPVRWNEKAANVAYLHSKDMWDHHFFSHESPRYGGLQDRLAAANIKFHIAGENIAAHQVDGIEAVEGWLNSKNHREALLNGQFTDLGVGVSGDYYTQDFLRPW
;
A
#
# COMPACT_ATOMS: atom_id res chain seq x y z
N MET A 1 22.45 14.08 16.65
CA MET A 1 22.53 12.60 16.60
C MET A 1 23.29 12.20 15.34
N LYS A 2 24.18 11.19 15.37
CA LYS A 2 24.85 10.70 14.16
C LYS A 2 23.85 9.92 13.30
N GLU A 3 23.77 10.22 12.01
CA GLU A 3 22.90 9.46 11.09
C GLU A 3 23.26 7.96 11.12
N PRO A 4 22.27 7.05 11.15
CA PRO A 4 22.52 5.62 11.12
C PRO A 4 23.17 5.22 9.78
N LYS A 5 24.28 4.47 9.85
CA LYS A 5 24.92 3.93 8.64
C LYS A 5 24.03 2.86 8.02
N ILE A 6 23.69 3.02 6.74
CA ILE A 6 23.05 1.98 5.94
C ILE A 6 24.08 0.87 5.69
N GLN A 7 23.93 -0.27 6.35
CA GLN A 7 24.91 -1.36 6.25
C GLN A 7 24.36 -2.60 5.51
N ASN A 8 23.07 -2.93 5.66
CA ASN A 8 22.47 -4.12 5.08
C ASN A 8 20.93 -4.02 4.94
N GLY A 9 20.26 -5.13 4.63
CA GLY A 9 18.79 -5.18 4.52
C GLY A 9 18.22 -4.70 3.18
N ILE A 10 16.91 -4.46 3.14
CA ILE A 10 16.20 -3.90 1.99
C ILE A 10 16.53 -2.42 1.79
N ILE A 11 16.76 -1.67 2.87
CA ILE A 11 17.10 -0.26 2.78
C ILE A 11 18.37 -0.01 1.95
N ALA A 12 19.36 -0.91 2.05
CA ALA A 12 20.58 -0.85 1.24
C ALA A 12 20.36 -1.15 -0.25
N MET A 13 19.16 -1.56 -0.66
CA MET A 13 18.82 -1.85 -2.06
C MET A 13 18.33 -0.62 -2.80
N ILE A 14 17.87 0.44 -2.11
CA ILE A 14 17.47 1.67 -2.79
C ILE A 14 18.65 2.24 -3.60
N GLY A 15 18.41 2.52 -4.87
CA GLY A 15 19.42 2.97 -5.84
C GLY A 15 20.26 1.87 -6.51
N LYS A 16 20.19 0.62 -6.02
CA LYS A 16 20.88 -0.53 -6.61
C LYS A 16 20.25 -0.96 -7.93
N THR A 17 21.00 -1.72 -8.71
CA THR A 17 20.56 -2.26 -10.00
C THR A 17 19.63 -3.47 -9.81
N GLU A 18 18.78 -3.73 -10.81
CA GLU A 18 17.94 -4.92 -10.82
C GLU A 18 18.75 -6.24 -10.80
N GLN A 19 19.99 -6.22 -11.29
CA GLN A 19 20.91 -7.37 -11.26
C GLN A 19 21.39 -7.64 -9.83
N GLU A 20 21.73 -6.61 -9.07
CA GLU A 20 22.06 -6.74 -7.64
C GLU A 20 20.87 -7.27 -6.84
N VAL A 21 19.65 -6.83 -7.17
CA VAL A 21 18.41 -7.34 -6.57
C VAL A 21 18.24 -8.84 -6.86
N LYS A 22 18.33 -9.25 -8.14
CA LYS A 22 18.25 -10.67 -8.54
C LYS A 22 19.32 -11.52 -7.87
N LYS A 23 20.55 -11.02 -7.78
CA LYS A 23 21.66 -11.71 -7.12
C LYS A 23 21.37 -11.96 -5.63
N LYS A 24 20.71 -11.01 -4.96
CA LYS A 24 20.45 -11.09 -3.52
C LYS A 24 19.19 -11.88 -3.17
N PHE A 25 18.11 -11.71 -3.93
CA PHE A 25 16.79 -12.26 -3.57
C PHE A 25 16.27 -13.32 -4.54
N GLY A 26 16.95 -13.52 -5.67
CA GLY A 26 16.47 -14.36 -6.76
C GLY A 26 15.39 -13.66 -7.60
N ALA A 27 14.65 -14.46 -8.37
CA ALA A 27 13.51 -13.95 -9.14
C ALA A 27 12.35 -13.54 -8.22
N PRO A 28 11.60 -12.47 -8.57
CA PRO A 28 10.35 -12.15 -7.89
C PRO A 28 9.28 -13.20 -8.19
N THR A 29 8.35 -13.39 -7.26
CA THR A 29 7.18 -14.27 -7.42
C THR A 29 6.19 -13.71 -8.46
N ARG A 30 6.06 -12.38 -8.50
CA ARG A 30 5.15 -11.68 -9.41
C ARG A 30 5.75 -10.32 -9.79
N LYS A 31 5.41 -9.85 -10.98
CA LYS A 31 5.69 -8.49 -11.46
C LYS A 31 4.38 -7.77 -11.67
N ASP A 32 4.24 -6.62 -11.03
CA ASP A 32 3.00 -5.86 -10.96
C ASP A 32 3.23 -4.46 -11.56
N ALA A 33 2.28 -3.97 -12.36
CA ALA A 33 2.32 -2.61 -12.86
C ALA A 33 2.11 -1.59 -11.72
N SER A 34 2.66 -0.39 -11.86
CA SER A 34 2.38 0.74 -10.95
C SER A 34 1.90 1.96 -11.72
N ALA A 35 1.26 2.89 -11.01
CA ALA A 35 0.90 4.20 -11.53
C ALA A 35 2.06 5.21 -11.58
N TYR A 36 3.28 4.81 -11.18
CA TYR A 36 4.40 5.72 -10.90
C TYR A 36 5.68 5.37 -11.69
N ASP A 37 5.52 4.96 -12.96
CA ASP A 37 6.57 4.61 -13.93
C ASP A 37 7.42 3.36 -13.60
N TYR A 38 7.44 2.90 -12.35
CA TYR A 38 8.18 1.71 -11.95
C TYR A 38 7.34 0.43 -12.05
N GLU A 39 8.00 -0.72 -12.17
CA GLU A 39 7.39 -2.04 -12.04
C GLU A 39 7.64 -2.57 -10.64
N TRP A 40 6.60 -3.07 -9.98
CA TRP A 40 6.72 -3.75 -8.70
C TRP A 40 7.21 -5.18 -8.90
N TRP A 41 8.26 -5.55 -8.20
CA TRP A 41 8.75 -6.93 -8.08
C TRP A 41 8.34 -7.45 -6.71
N ILE A 42 7.41 -8.40 -6.69
CA ILE A 42 6.78 -8.91 -5.48
C ILE A 42 7.53 -10.15 -4.99
N TYR A 43 7.91 -10.16 -3.71
CA TYR A 43 8.53 -11.29 -3.03
C TYR A 43 7.60 -11.80 -1.93
N ASN A 44 6.60 -12.58 -2.35
CA ASN A 44 5.57 -13.14 -1.46
C ASN A 44 5.82 -14.64 -1.21
N ARG A 45 6.91 -14.96 -0.50
CA ARG A 45 7.26 -16.37 -0.16
C ARG A 45 6.67 -16.85 1.17
N GLY A 46 6.01 -15.95 1.89
CA GLY A 46 5.39 -16.20 3.20
C GLY A 46 5.11 -14.87 3.89
N ALA A 47 4.07 -14.82 4.73
CA ALA A 47 3.59 -13.55 5.30
C ALA A 47 4.65 -12.80 6.10
N GLY A 48 5.42 -13.50 6.94
CA GLY A 48 6.53 -12.92 7.70
C GLY A 48 7.70 -12.44 6.83
N THR A 49 7.76 -12.81 5.54
CA THR A 49 8.86 -12.47 4.63
C THR A 49 8.44 -11.59 3.46
N TYR A 50 7.21 -11.07 3.46
CA TYR A 50 6.70 -10.27 2.35
C TYR A 50 7.41 -8.93 2.21
N PHE A 51 7.88 -8.64 1.00
CA PHE A 51 8.27 -7.31 0.57
C PHE A 51 8.08 -7.17 -0.94
N GLN A 52 8.11 -5.93 -1.42
CA GLN A 52 8.12 -5.62 -2.84
C GLN A 52 9.11 -4.50 -3.14
N ILE A 53 9.70 -4.54 -4.34
CA ILE A 53 10.73 -3.60 -4.79
C ILE A 53 10.25 -2.95 -6.10
N GLY A 54 10.22 -1.62 -6.16
CA GLY A 54 9.90 -0.89 -7.39
C GLY A 54 11.13 -0.64 -8.23
N ILE A 55 11.15 -1.16 -9.46
CA ILE A 55 12.23 -1.03 -10.43
C ILE A 55 11.84 -0.01 -11.50
N MET A 56 12.62 1.06 -11.65
CA MET A 56 12.49 2.07 -12.70
C MET A 56 13.82 2.16 -13.45
N ALA A 57 13.79 2.03 -14.78
CA ALA A 57 14.99 2.08 -15.63
C ALA A 57 16.15 1.20 -15.10
N GLY A 58 15.83 -0.03 -14.66
CA GLY A 58 16.80 -1.00 -14.15
C GLY A 58 17.36 -0.71 -12.76
N ARG A 59 16.82 0.27 -12.02
CA ARG A 59 17.23 0.63 -10.66
C ARG A 59 16.09 0.59 -9.66
N VAL A 60 16.41 0.29 -8.41
CA VAL A 60 15.47 0.33 -7.30
C VAL A 60 15.17 1.77 -6.91
N VAL A 61 13.90 2.16 -7.00
CA VAL A 61 13.45 3.52 -6.64
C VAL A 61 12.53 3.57 -5.44
N THR A 62 11.91 2.44 -5.10
CA THR A 62 11.07 2.27 -3.91
C THR A 62 11.12 0.83 -3.40
N ALA A 63 10.76 0.61 -2.15
CA ALA A 63 10.48 -0.70 -1.60
C ALA A 63 9.39 -0.62 -0.52
N LEU A 64 8.48 -1.58 -0.49
CA LEU A 64 7.51 -1.74 0.60
C LEU A 64 7.80 -3.03 1.37
N ILE A 65 7.79 -2.92 2.69
CA ILE A 65 8.05 -4.02 3.62
C ILE A 65 6.82 -4.20 4.51
N CYS A 66 6.27 -5.42 4.54
CA CYS A 66 5.17 -5.80 5.44
C CYS A 66 5.50 -7.06 6.26
N GLY A 67 6.44 -7.91 5.82
CA GLY A 67 6.83 -9.10 6.56
C GLY A 67 7.68 -8.78 7.80
N GLU A 68 7.34 -9.38 8.93
CA GLU A 68 7.98 -9.15 10.23
C GLU A 68 9.44 -9.65 10.34
N HIS A 69 9.82 -10.61 9.51
CA HIS A 69 11.16 -11.19 9.45
C HIS A 69 12.05 -10.55 8.38
N VAL A 70 11.57 -9.49 7.71
CA VAL A 70 12.32 -8.79 6.67
C VAL A 70 13.31 -7.81 7.30
N ASN A 71 14.60 -7.93 6.96
CA ASN A 71 15.62 -7.02 7.48
C ASN A 71 15.51 -5.62 6.83
N VAL A 72 15.04 -4.65 7.62
CA VAL A 72 14.90 -3.23 7.27
C VAL A 72 15.51 -2.31 8.35
N LYS A 73 16.59 -2.78 9.01
CA LYS A 73 17.30 -2.00 10.03
C LYS A 73 17.65 -0.58 9.53
N PRO A 74 17.56 0.46 10.38
CA PRO A 74 17.38 0.40 11.84
C PRO A 74 15.93 0.15 12.30
N PHE A 75 14.98 0.06 11.37
CA PHE A 75 13.58 -0.23 11.69
C PHE A 75 13.29 -1.73 11.68
N TYR A 76 12.14 -2.09 12.24
CA TYR A 76 11.54 -3.40 12.08
C TYR A 76 10.02 -3.30 12.14
N ILE A 77 9.32 -4.22 11.49
CA ILE A 77 7.85 -4.29 11.58
C ILE A 77 7.46 -4.72 12.99
N GLY A 78 6.44 -4.09 13.56
CA GLY A 78 6.05 -4.26 14.96
C GLY A 78 6.82 -3.37 15.94
N GLN A 79 7.79 -2.57 15.47
CA GLN A 79 8.50 -1.60 16.30
C GLN A 79 7.53 -0.55 16.88
N PRO A 80 7.56 -0.28 18.19
CA PRO A 80 6.82 0.84 18.77
C PRO A 80 7.33 2.17 18.19
N LEU A 81 6.42 3.02 17.71
CA LEU A 81 6.79 4.28 17.06
C LEU A 81 7.62 5.20 17.98
N GLN A 82 7.32 5.19 19.28
CA GLN A 82 8.04 5.96 20.29
C GLN A 82 9.53 5.58 20.39
N GLU A 83 9.92 4.35 20.06
CA GLU A 83 11.33 3.95 20.03
C GLU A 83 12.08 4.59 18.86
N VAL A 84 11.41 4.75 17.71
CA VAL A 84 11.98 5.47 16.57
C VAL A 84 12.27 6.91 16.96
N PHE A 85 11.33 7.56 17.65
CA PHE A 85 11.42 8.98 18.01
C PHE A 85 12.55 9.27 19.00
N LYS A 86 12.99 8.27 19.77
CA LYS A 86 14.17 8.38 20.67
C LYS A 86 15.49 8.44 19.92
N THR A 87 15.54 7.91 18.70
CA THR A 87 16.80 7.69 17.96
C THR A 87 16.87 8.45 16.65
N MET A 88 15.73 8.86 16.09
CA MET A 88 15.62 9.52 14.80
C MET A 88 14.76 10.79 14.92
N PRO A 89 15.20 11.92 14.36
CA PRO A 89 14.34 13.09 14.23
C PRO A 89 13.24 12.79 13.21
N VAL A 90 11.99 12.86 13.66
CA VAL A 90 10.83 12.86 12.75
C VAL A 90 10.71 14.24 12.15
N LEU A 91 10.45 14.31 10.85
CA LEU A 91 10.43 15.56 10.12
C LEU A 91 9.01 16.17 10.13
N SER A 92 8.89 17.44 10.51
CA SER A 92 7.66 18.23 10.34
C SER A 92 7.38 18.64 8.92
N ASN A 93 8.46 18.82 8.20
CA ASN A 93 8.47 19.11 6.79
C ASN A 93 9.63 18.40 6.13
N VAL A 94 9.46 18.08 4.86
CA VAL A 94 10.50 17.44 4.05
C VAL A 94 10.77 18.33 2.84
N GLU A 95 11.97 18.91 2.79
CA GLU A 95 12.45 19.60 1.59
C GLU A 95 13.26 18.64 0.71
N ILE A 96 12.89 18.57 -0.57
CA ILE A 96 13.56 17.78 -1.61
C ILE A 96 13.92 18.73 -2.75
N LYS A 97 15.18 18.72 -3.16
CA LYS A 97 15.67 19.48 -4.33
C LYS A 97 15.97 18.50 -5.45
N LEU A 98 15.31 18.68 -6.58
CA LEU A 98 15.57 17.95 -7.84
C LEU A 98 16.05 18.96 -8.90
N SER A 99 16.50 18.47 -10.05
CA SER A 99 16.85 19.33 -11.19
C SER A 99 15.66 20.15 -11.70
N THR A 100 14.43 19.68 -11.47
CA THR A 100 13.18 20.31 -11.90
C THR A 100 12.63 21.35 -10.93
N GLY A 101 13.15 21.43 -9.70
CA GLY A 101 12.63 22.36 -8.69
C GLY A 101 12.92 21.99 -7.24
N THR A 102 12.30 22.75 -6.34
CA THR A 102 12.32 22.51 -4.89
C THR A 102 10.90 22.18 -4.43
N TYR A 103 10.77 21.11 -3.66
CA TYR A 103 9.51 20.53 -3.19
C TYR A 103 9.54 20.45 -1.68
N ARG A 104 8.60 21.11 -1.01
CA ARG A 104 8.47 21.12 0.43
C ARG A 104 7.15 20.46 0.81
N PHE A 105 7.24 19.35 1.53
CA PHE A 105 6.10 18.63 2.04
C PHE A 105 5.85 19.01 3.49
N GLU A 106 4.60 19.24 3.85
CA GLU A 106 4.16 19.49 5.23
C GLU A 106 3.37 18.29 5.74
N LEU A 107 3.67 17.86 6.97
CA LEU A 107 2.98 16.75 7.61
C LEU A 107 1.95 17.30 8.61
N SER A 108 0.70 16.85 8.47
CA SER A 108 -0.34 17.11 9.48
C SER A 108 -0.08 16.31 10.76
N GLU A 109 -0.73 16.68 11.88
CA GLU A 109 -0.66 15.89 13.12
C GLU A 109 -1.11 14.43 12.90
N GLN A 110 -2.08 14.22 12.02
CA GLN A 110 -2.53 12.87 11.65
C GLN A 110 -1.44 12.10 10.91
N ASP A 111 -0.71 12.74 9.99
CA ASP A 111 0.41 12.11 9.28
C ASP A 111 1.52 11.71 10.24
N TYR A 112 1.82 12.57 11.21
CA TYR A 112 2.79 12.27 12.26
C TYR A 112 2.46 11.04 13.09
N ALA A 113 1.18 10.85 13.40
CA ALA A 113 0.73 9.73 14.21
C ALA A 113 0.60 8.42 13.42
N SER A 114 0.23 8.50 12.14
CA SER A 114 -0.17 7.32 11.35
C SER A 114 0.82 6.90 10.27
N ARG A 115 1.59 7.84 9.72
CA ARG A 115 2.55 7.61 8.64
C ARG A 115 3.73 8.59 8.67
N PRO A 116 4.47 8.73 9.80
CA PRO A 116 5.59 9.66 9.88
C PRO A 116 6.70 9.30 8.89
N ILE A 117 7.49 10.32 8.54
CA ILE A 117 8.61 10.20 7.61
C ILE A 117 9.95 10.40 8.31
N VAL A 118 10.89 9.50 8.04
CA VAL A 118 12.28 9.60 8.49
C VAL A 118 13.21 9.63 7.28
N LYS A 119 14.22 10.50 7.31
CA LYS A 119 15.26 10.55 6.29
C LYS A 119 16.51 9.82 6.77
N ILE A 120 17.05 8.93 5.93
CA ILE A 120 18.32 8.24 6.17
C ILE A 120 19.21 8.40 4.94
N GLY A 121 20.22 9.27 5.03
CA GLY A 121 21.01 9.67 3.86
C GLY A 121 20.11 10.27 2.77
N SER A 122 20.03 9.62 1.62
CA SER A 122 19.17 10.03 0.50
C SER A 122 17.81 9.31 0.43
N ILE A 123 17.51 8.45 1.41
CA ILE A 123 16.30 7.60 1.43
C ILE A 123 15.26 8.24 2.35
N TYR A 124 14.02 8.25 1.88
CA TYR A 124 12.84 8.68 2.63
C TYR A 124 12.06 7.43 3.05
N ALA A 125 11.99 7.17 4.36
CA ALA A 125 11.34 6.00 4.95
C ALA A 125 10.02 6.41 5.61
N GLN A 126 8.92 6.17 4.90
CA GLN A 126 7.56 6.36 5.40
C GLN A 126 7.19 5.15 6.25
N LEU A 127 6.87 5.39 7.53
CA LEU A 127 6.59 4.36 8.51
C LEU A 127 5.09 4.33 8.74
N TYR A 128 4.36 3.38 8.14
CA TYR A 128 2.94 3.22 8.42
C TYR A 128 2.76 2.60 9.81
N VAL A 129 1.83 3.14 10.58
CA VAL A 129 1.61 2.80 11.99
C VAL A 129 0.18 2.29 12.15
N ASP A 130 0.05 1.17 12.83
CA ASP A 130 -1.25 0.74 13.34
C ASP A 130 -1.56 1.56 14.60
N ARG A 131 -2.43 2.55 14.46
CA ARG A 131 -2.79 3.51 15.53
C ARG A 131 -3.39 2.85 16.76
N PHE A 132 -3.98 1.66 16.62
CA PHE A 132 -4.58 0.94 17.74
C PHE A 132 -3.52 0.26 18.62
N THR A 133 -2.33 0.00 18.07
CA THR A 133 -1.22 -0.64 18.79
C THR A 133 -0.02 0.28 19.01
N GLY A 134 0.08 1.39 18.26
CA GLY A 134 1.23 2.29 18.26
C GLY A 134 2.49 1.68 17.63
N LYS A 135 2.35 0.61 16.85
CA LYS A 135 3.45 -0.14 16.23
C LYS A 135 3.48 0.03 14.71
N ILE A 136 4.68 -0.02 14.13
CA ILE A 136 4.88 0.03 12.69
C ILE A 136 4.22 -1.20 12.03
N SER A 137 3.27 -0.97 11.12
CA SER A 137 2.55 -1.99 10.36
C SER A 137 3.24 -2.34 9.03
N SER A 138 3.76 -1.33 8.35
CA SER A 138 4.55 -1.46 7.12
C SER A 138 5.51 -0.28 6.95
N ILE A 139 6.52 -0.46 6.10
CA ILE A 139 7.53 0.56 5.81
C ILE A 139 7.65 0.72 4.31
N ARG A 140 7.49 1.94 3.81
CA ARG A 140 7.77 2.31 2.42
C ARG A 140 9.04 3.16 2.34
N LEU A 141 10.03 2.67 1.63
CA LEU A 141 11.29 3.34 1.37
C LEU A 141 11.26 3.94 -0.03
N MET A 142 11.66 5.19 -0.19
CA MET A 142 11.61 5.91 -1.46
C MET A 142 12.89 6.71 -1.72
N THR A 143 13.27 6.80 -3.00
CA THR A 143 14.14 7.88 -3.46
C THR A 143 13.40 9.22 -3.41
N GLY A 144 14.14 10.34 -3.38
CA GLY A 144 13.54 11.67 -3.42
C GLY A 144 12.65 11.91 -4.65
N GLU A 145 13.07 11.41 -5.82
CA GLU A 145 12.26 11.53 -7.04
C GLU A 145 10.93 10.77 -6.92
N THR A 146 10.96 9.52 -6.46
CA THR A 146 9.73 8.75 -6.23
C THR A 146 8.83 9.40 -5.18
N PHE A 147 9.40 9.93 -4.10
CA PHE A 147 8.64 10.63 -3.07
C PHE A 147 7.90 11.84 -3.64
N VAL A 148 8.57 12.67 -4.46
CA VAL A 148 7.96 13.84 -5.11
C VAL A 148 6.88 13.43 -6.12
N LYS A 149 7.07 12.33 -6.86
CA LYS A 149 6.06 11.81 -7.79
C LYS A 149 4.82 11.28 -7.06
N MET A 150 5.00 10.57 -5.94
CA MET A 150 3.89 9.95 -5.20
C MET A 150 3.07 10.94 -4.40
N ARG A 151 3.68 12.02 -3.91
CA ARG A 151 3.01 13.09 -3.13
C ARG A 151 2.22 12.56 -1.92
N PRO A 152 2.87 11.82 -1.01
CA PRO A 152 2.16 11.22 0.12
C PRO A 152 1.63 12.24 1.17
N TYR A 153 2.02 13.51 1.05
CA TYR A 153 1.65 14.59 1.97
C TYR A 153 1.36 15.89 1.20
N GLU A 154 0.86 16.91 1.90
CA GLU A 154 0.62 18.23 1.33
C GLU A 154 1.93 18.83 0.78
N LEU A 155 1.87 19.41 -0.43
CA LEU A 155 3.04 19.82 -1.19
C LEU A 155 2.98 21.30 -1.58
N VAL A 156 4.02 22.05 -1.24
CA VAL A 156 4.36 23.36 -1.80
C VAL A 156 5.61 23.23 -2.64
N TYR A 157 5.63 23.78 -3.86
CA TYR A 157 6.78 23.64 -4.75
C TYR A 157 7.11 24.90 -5.54
N ARG A 158 8.36 24.98 -6.01
CA ARG A 158 8.84 25.94 -7.01
C ARG A 158 9.54 25.17 -8.12
N GLY A 159 9.13 25.39 -9.38
CA GLY A 159 9.64 24.67 -10.55
C GLY A 159 8.54 23.87 -11.25
N SER A 160 8.89 22.80 -11.95
CA SER A 160 7.93 21.90 -12.60
C SER A 160 7.66 20.66 -11.73
N LEU A 161 6.41 20.20 -11.66
CA LEU A 161 6.08 18.96 -10.96
C LEU A 161 6.45 17.74 -11.80
N PRO A 162 7.27 16.79 -11.30
CA PRO A 162 7.40 15.50 -11.94
C PRO A 162 6.08 14.74 -11.78
N ASN A 163 5.47 14.39 -12.90
CA ASN A 163 4.27 13.55 -12.96
C ASN A 163 4.66 12.19 -13.57
N PRO A 164 4.00 11.09 -13.15
CA PRO A 164 4.07 9.84 -13.89
C PRO A 164 3.62 10.02 -15.35
N ALA A 165 4.12 9.17 -16.22
CA ALA A 165 3.67 9.13 -17.60
C ALA A 165 2.17 8.78 -17.68
N PRO A 166 1.39 9.44 -18.57
CA PRO A 166 -0.01 9.06 -18.78
C PRO A 166 -0.14 7.59 -19.15
N LEU A 167 -1.05 6.89 -18.49
CA LEU A 167 -1.29 5.47 -18.73
C LEU A 167 -2.28 5.27 -19.88
N SER A 168 -1.99 4.34 -20.79
CA SER A 168 -3.01 3.85 -21.73
C SER A 168 -4.11 3.09 -20.96
N ALA A 169 -5.31 2.97 -21.53
CA ALA A 169 -6.40 2.20 -20.90
C ALA A 169 -5.99 0.76 -20.55
N LYS A 170 -5.19 0.11 -21.41
CA LYS A 170 -4.63 -1.21 -21.13
C LYS A 170 -3.71 -1.18 -19.91
N LYS A 171 -2.79 -0.20 -19.83
CA LYS A 171 -1.85 -0.10 -18.72
C LYS A 171 -2.55 0.26 -17.41
N GLN A 172 -3.56 1.13 -17.48
CA GLN A 172 -4.44 1.43 -16.35
C GLN A 172 -5.08 0.16 -15.79
N ARG A 173 -5.61 -0.70 -16.67
CA ARG A 173 -6.19 -1.98 -16.25
C ARG A 173 -5.16 -2.92 -15.59
N GLU A 174 -3.93 -2.95 -16.10
CA GLU A 174 -2.83 -3.71 -15.48
C GLU A 174 -2.51 -3.19 -14.06
N VAL A 175 -2.54 -1.87 -13.85
CA VAL A 175 -2.31 -1.23 -12.53
C VAL A 175 -3.45 -1.55 -11.56
N GLU A 176 -4.70 -1.50 -12.01
CA GLU A 176 -5.87 -1.86 -11.20
C GLU A 176 -5.81 -3.32 -10.70
N LEU A 177 -5.50 -4.26 -11.60
CA LEU A 177 -5.34 -5.67 -11.26
C LEU A 177 -4.16 -5.90 -10.31
N ALA A 178 -3.05 -5.19 -10.52
CA ALA A 178 -1.90 -5.22 -9.63
C ALA A 178 -2.25 -4.71 -8.23
N ASN A 179 -2.94 -3.58 -8.11
CA ASN A 179 -3.41 -3.04 -6.83
C ASN A 179 -4.34 -4.04 -6.12
N ALA A 180 -5.29 -4.65 -6.83
CA ALA A 180 -6.20 -5.64 -6.24
C ALA A 180 -5.44 -6.84 -5.64
N ARG A 181 -4.41 -7.34 -6.34
CA ARG A 181 -3.54 -8.43 -5.86
C ARG A 181 -2.69 -8.02 -4.66
N GLN A 182 -2.13 -6.81 -4.67
CA GLN A 182 -1.34 -6.29 -3.55
C GLN A 182 -2.20 -6.08 -2.29
N ILE A 183 -3.41 -5.54 -2.45
CA ILE A 183 -4.39 -5.40 -1.37
C ILE A 183 -4.72 -6.77 -0.75
N PHE A 184 -4.97 -7.78 -1.59
CA PHE A 184 -5.24 -9.14 -1.12
C PHE A 184 -4.06 -9.74 -0.35
N ASP A 185 -2.85 -9.63 -0.89
CA ASP A 185 -1.63 -10.12 -0.25
C ASP A 185 -1.43 -9.44 1.12
N MET A 186 -1.50 -8.11 1.17
CA MET A 186 -1.36 -7.32 2.40
C MET A 186 -2.44 -7.63 3.43
N THR A 187 -3.69 -7.83 2.99
CA THR A 187 -4.79 -8.22 3.89
C THR A 187 -4.49 -9.53 4.59
N ASN A 188 -3.99 -10.54 3.86
CA ASN A 188 -3.63 -11.82 4.45
C ASN A 188 -2.40 -11.74 5.38
N ILE A 189 -1.43 -10.87 5.07
CA ILE A 189 -0.29 -10.61 5.96
C ILE A 189 -0.77 -10.02 7.28
N ILE A 190 -1.67 -9.03 7.22
CA ILE A 190 -2.23 -8.40 8.41
C ILE A 190 -3.06 -9.40 9.21
N ARG A 191 -3.94 -10.17 8.56
CA ARG A 191 -4.76 -11.19 9.24
C ARG A 191 -3.88 -12.20 9.98
N GLN A 192 -2.84 -12.72 9.34
CA GLN A 192 -1.91 -13.65 9.98
C GLN A 192 -1.15 -13.01 11.15
N ARG A 193 -0.71 -11.76 11.01
CA ARG A 193 -0.06 -10.99 12.09
C ARG A 193 -0.95 -10.85 13.33
N TYR A 194 -2.27 -10.78 13.13
CA TYR A 194 -3.27 -10.72 14.19
C TYR A 194 -3.87 -12.08 14.55
N HIS A 195 -3.22 -13.18 14.14
CA HIS A 195 -3.67 -14.56 14.41
C HIS A 195 -5.08 -14.87 13.88
N VAL A 196 -5.49 -14.20 12.81
CA VAL A 196 -6.73 -14.44 12.07
C VAL A 196 -6.40 -15.27 10.83
N ASN A 197 -7.23 -16.28 10.54
CA ASN A 197 -7.04 -17.14 9.37
C ASN A 197 -7.02 -16.32 8.07
N PRO A 198 -6.10 -16.63 7.13
CA PRO A 198 -6.08 -15.97 5.84
C PRO A 198 -7.36 -16.31 5.05
N VAL A 199 -7.80 -15.36 4.24
CA VAL A 199 -8.92 -15.50 3.30
C VAL A 199 -8.41 -15.99 1.94
N ARG A 200 -9.26 -16.73 1.22
CA ARG A 200 -9.00 -17.19 -0.13
C ARG A 200 -9.49 -16.16 -1.15
N TRP A 201 -8.79 -16.04 -2.27
CA TRP A 201 -9.22 -15.17 -3.36
C TRP A 201 -10.51 -15.73 -3.99
N ASN A 202 -11.56 -14.89 -4.05
CA ASN A 202 -12.82 -15.23 -4.69
C ASN A 202 -13.01 -14.39 -5.96
N GLU A 203 -12.88 -15.02 -7.12
CA GLU A 203 -12.92 -14.34 -8.42
C GLU A 203 -14.26 -13.67 -8.70
N LYS A 204 -15.39 -14.30 -8.33
CA LYS A 204 -16.72 -13.72 -8.54
C LYS A 204 -16.90 -12.46 -7.70
N ALA A 205 -16.51 -12.51 -6.42
CA ALA A 205 -16.56 -11.36 -5.54
C ALA A 205 -15.58 -10.26 -5.97
N ALA A 206 -14.39 -10.62 -6.50
CA ALA A 206 -13.45 -9.64 -7.04
C ALA A 206 -14.05 -8.87 -8.23
N ASN A 207 -14.81 -9.57 -9.09
CA ASN A 207 -15.55 -8.91 -10.17
C ASN A 207 -16.66 -7.99 -9.64
N VAL A 208 -17.39 -8.40 -8.60
CA VAL A 208 -18.40 -7.53 -7.95
C VAL A 208 -17.76 -6.28 -7.36
N ALA A 209 -16.69 -6.44 -6.57
CA ALA A 209 -15.91 -5.35 -6.00
C ALA A 209 -15.37 -4.40 -7.09
N TYR A 210 -14.91 -4.94 -8.22
CA TYR A 210 -14.41 -4.14 -9.35
C TYR A 210 -15.52 -3.30 -9.96
N LEU A 211 -16.69 -3.90 -10.19
CA LEU A 211 -17.85 -3.19 -10.73
C LEU A 211 -18.33 -2.09 -9.77
N HIS A 212 -18.25 -2.31 -8.46
CA HIS A 212 -18.60 -1.27 -7.47
C HIS A 212 -17.59 -0.12 -7.44
N SER A 213 -16.29 -0.43 -7.44
CA SER A 213 -15.24 0.60 -7.60
C SER A 213 -15.42 1.38 -8.91
N LYS A 214 -15.78 0.70 -10.01
CA LYS A 214 -16.05 1.33 -11.29
C LYS A 214 -17.29 2.21 -11.26
N ASP A 215 -18.37 1.76 -10.60
CA ASP A 215 -19.60 2.54 -10.46
C ASP A 215 -19.35 3.84 -9.69
N MET A 216 -18.64 3.75 -8.57
CA MET A 216 -18.21 4.91 -7.78
C MET A 216 -17.35 5.87 -8.59
N TRP A 217 -16.39 5.34 -9.36
CA TRP A 217 -15.51 6.13 -10.23
C TRP A 217 -16.26 6.83 -11.36
N ASP A 218 -17.09 6.10 -12.12
CA ASP A 218 -17.79 6.60 -13.30
C ASP A 218 -18.89 7.62 -12.95
N HIS A 219 -19.48 7.51 -11.75
CA HIS A 219 -20.62 8.33 -11.32
C HIS A 219 -20.30 9.28 -10.16
N HIS A 220 -19.02 9.42 -9.80
CA HIS A 220 -18.52 10.40 -8.83
C HIS A 220 -19.23 10.36 -7.48
N PHE A 221 -19.44 9.16 -6.92
CA PHE A 221 -19.97 8.98 -5.58
C PHE A 221 -19.08 8.05 -4.76
N PHE A 222 -19.19 8.11 -3.44
CA PHE A 222 -18.48 7.24 -2.52
C PHE A 222 -19.43 6.72 -1.44
N SER A 223 -19.89 5.47 -1.59
CA SER A 223 -20.89 4.86 -0.71
C SER A 223 -20.86 3.33 -0.82
N HIS A 224 -21.26 2.65 0.27
CA HIS A 224 -21.55 1.21 0.25
C HIS A 224 -22.80 0.88 -0.58
N GLU A 225 -23.71 1.85 -0.72
CA GLU A 225 -24.95 1.74 -1.48
C GLU A 225 -24.78 2.40 -2.85
N SER A 226 -24.92 1.61 -3.92
CA SER A 226 -25.00 2.15 -5.27
C SER A 226 -26.43 2.65 -5.54
N PRO A 227 -26.60 3.89 -6.07
CA PRO A 227 -27.90 4.36 -6.51
C PRO A 227 -28.55 3.51 -7.62
N ARG A 228 -27.77 2.67 -8.31
CA ARG A 228 -28.19 1.87 -9.46
C ARG A 228 -28.26 0.37 -9.15
N TYR A 229 -27.32 -0.13 -8.34
CA TYR A 229 -27.13 -1.56 -8.10
C TYR A 229 -27.40 -1.99 -6.65
N GLY A 230 -27.81 -1.06 -5.78
CA GLY A 230 -28.09 -1.33 -4.38
C GLY A 230 -26.84 -1.61 -3.54
N GLY A 231 -27.05 -2.27 -2.41
CA GLY A 231 -26.02 -2.54 -1.42
C GLY A 231 -25.18 -3.77 -1.76
N LEU A 232 -24.21 -4.09 -0.92
CA LEU A 232 -23.34 -5.27 -1.10
C LEU A 232 -24.15 -6.55 -1.33
N GLN A 233 -25.23 -6.74 -0.57
CA GLN A 233 -26.07 -7.94 -0.67
C GLN A 233 -26.74 -8.05 -2.05
N ASP A 234 -27.26 -6.94 -2.58
CA ASP A 234 -27.87 -6.88 -3.91
C ASP A 234 -26.85 -7.18 -5.00
N ARG A 235 -25.66 -6.56 -4.90
CA ARG A 235 -24.56 -6.76 -5.85
C ARG A 235 -24.04 -8.21 -5.86
N LEU A 236 -23.89 -8.83 -4.68
CA LEU A 236 -23.50 -10.24 -4.58
C LEU A 236 -24.60 -11.19 -5.08
N ALA A 237 -25.87 -10.88 -4.79
CA ALA A 237 -27.01 -11.66 -5.27
C ALA A 237 -27.14 -11.62 -6.80
N ALA A 238 -26.96 -10.44 -7.41
CA ALA A 238 -26.94 -10.27 -8.86
C ALA A 238 -25.85 -11.10 -9.55
N ALA A 239 -24.73 -11.33 -8.86
CA ALA A 239 -23.65 -12.21 -9.31
C ALA A 239 -23.86 -13.70 -8.98
N ASN A 240 -25.03 -14.09 -8.46
CA ASN A 240 -25.35 -15.43 -7.99
C ASN A 240 -24.36 -15.96 -6.93
N ILE A 241 -23.88 -15.10 -6.03
CA ILE A 241 -23.01 -15.47 -4.92
C ILE A 241 -23.87 -15.62 -3.66
N LYS A 242 -24.02 -16.87 -3.19
CA LYS A 242 -24.66 -17.16 -1.90
C LYS A 242 -23.61 -17.08 -0.79
N PHE A 243 -23.91 -16.37 0.29
CA PHE A 243 -23.03 -16.29 1.47
C PHE A 243 -23.81 -16.37 2.80
N HIS A 244 -23.16 -16.83 3.86
CA HIS A 244 -23.67 -16.79 5.24
C HIS A 244 -23.48 -15.41 5.88
N ILE A 245 -22.34 -14.78 5.61
CA ILE A 245 -21.99 -13.43 6.05
C ILE A 245 -21.15 -12.76 4.97
N ALA A 246 -21.33 -11.45 4.79
CA ALA A 246 -20.53 -10.62 3.91
C ALA A 246 -20.21 -9.28 4.60
N GLY A 247 -19.12 -8.64 4.19
CA GLY A 247 -18.71 -7.31 4.66
C GLY A 247 -17.89 -6.61 3.59
N GLU A 248 -17.90 -5.28 3.61
CA GLU A 248 -17.24 -4.47 2.60
C GLU A 248 -16.35 -3.40 3.23
N ASN A 249 -15.17 -3.21 2.66
CA ASN A 249 -14.36 -2.01 2.86
C ASN A 249 -14.26 -1.25 1.53
N ILE A 250 -14.46 0.08 1.56
CA ILE A 250 -14.23 0.96 0.40
C ILE A 250 -13.22 2.06 0.75
N ALA A 251 -12.43 2.47 -0.23
CA ALA A 251 -11.51 3.60 -0.14
C ALA A 251 -11.44 4.34 -1.48
N ALA A 252 -11.15 5.63 -1.44
CA ALA A 252 -10.94 6.46 -2.61
C ALA A 252 -9.75 7.41 -2.39
N HIS A 253 -9.14 7.86 -3.50
CA HIS A 253 -8.12 8.92 -3.55
C HIS A 253 -6.83 8.65 -2.76
N GLN A 254 -6.58 7.41 -2.37
CA GLN A 254 -5.29 6.99 -1.80
C GLN A 254 -4.24 6.84 -2.90
N VAL A 255 -2.96 7.06 -2.58
CA VAL A 255 -1.88 7.02 -3.58
C VAL A 255 -1.79 5.67 -4.31
N ASP A 256 -2.08 4.59 -3.60
CA ASP A 256 -2.15 3.23 -4.15
C ASP A 256 -2.92 2.28 -3.21
N GLY A 257 -3.07 1.02 -3.63
CA GLY A 257 -3.78 0.01 -2.84
C GLY A 257 -3.12 -0.30 -1.48
N ILE A 258 -1.82 -0.05 -1.34
CA ILE A 258 -1.09 -0.25 -0.09
C ILE A 258 -1.58 0.76 0.95
N GLU A 259 -1.71 2.02 0.55
CA GLU A 259 -2.23 3.07 1.44
C GLU A 259 -3.72 2.87 1.75
N ALA A 260 -4.51 2.34 0.82
CA ALA A 260 -5.89 1.94 1.10
C ALA A 260 -5.97 0.89 2.24
N VAL A 261 -5.10 -0.13 2.21
CA VAL A 261 -5.04 -1.15 3.27
C VAL A 261 -4.64 -0.57 4.62
N GLU A 262 -3.63 0.29 4.66
CA GLU A 262 -3.20 0.95 5.90
C GLU A 262 -4.29 1.90 6.43
N GLY A 263 -5.05 2.56 5.54
CA GLY A 263 -6.21 3.36 5.88
C GLY A 263 -7.34 2.53 6.50
N TRP A 264 -7.67 1.37 5.90
CA TRP A 264 -8.65 0.44 6.47
C TRP A 264 -8.20 -0.12 7.83
N LEU A 265 -6.93 -0.49 7.97
CA LEU A 265 -6.37 -0.97 9.24
C LEU A 265 -6.53 0.05 10.38
N ASN A 266 -6.47 1.33 10.02
CA ASN A 266 -6.56 2.48 10.92
C ASN A 266 -7.98 3.07 11.03
N SER A 267 -9.01 2.44 10.47
CA SER A 267 -10.41 2.79 10.72
C SER A 267 -11.07 1.70 11.54
N LYS A 268 -11.81 2.05 12.61
CA LYS A 268 -12.39 1.05 13.52
C LYS A 268 -13.30 0.07 12.78
N ASN A 269 -14.27 0.60 12.02
CA ASN A 269 -15.24 -0.24 11.32
C ASN A 269 -14.58 -1.07 10.20
N HIS A 270 -13.63 -0.48 9.45
CA HIS A 270 -12.95 -1.20 8.38
C HIS A 270 -12.00 -2.29 8.92
N ARG A 271 -11.34 -2.01 10.05
CA ARG A 271 -10.50 -2.96 10.77
C ARG A 271 -11.30 -4.15 11.28
N GLU A 272 -12.51 -3.92 11.79
CA GLU A 272 -13.40 -4.98 12.24
C GLU A 272 -13.70 -5.95 11.08
N ALA A 273 -13.99 -5.45 9.87
CA ALA A 273 -14.14 -6.31 8.69
C ALA A 273 -12.84 -7.04 8.32
N LEU A 274 -11.71 -6.32 8.27
CA LEU A 274 -10.39 -6.86 7.91
C LEU A 274 -9.97 -8.02 8.84
N LEU A 275 -10.28 -7.93 10.14
CA LEU A 275 -9.91 -8.88 11.17
C LEU A 275 -11.06 -9.81 11.62
N ASN A 276 -12.20 -9.79 10.94
CA ASN A 276 -13.29 -10.71 11.26
C ASN A 276 -12.92 -12.15 10.85
N GLY A 277 -12.81 -13.03 11.85
CA GLY A 277 -12.45 -14.44 11.67
C GLY A 277 -13.55 -15.30 11.04
N GLN A 278 -14.77 -14.79 10.88
CA GLN A 278 -15.86 -15.51 10.21
C GLN A 278 -15.71 -15.52 8.68
N PHE A 279 -14.98 -14.55 8.10
CA PHE A 279 -14.73 -14.50 6.67
C PHE A 279 -13.69 -15.52 6.23
N THR A 280 -13.96 -16.22 5.13
CA THR A 280 -13.08 -17.23 4.54
C THR A 280 -12.59 -16.87 3.15
N ASP A 281 -13.27 -15.92 2.50
CA ASP A 281 -13.08 -15.54 1.11
C ASP A 281 -13.05 -14.01 0.99
N LEU A 282 -12.29 -13.52 0.02
CA LEU A 282 -12.14 -12.09 -0.27
C LEU A 282 -12.07 -11.87 -1.78
N GLY A 283 -12.93 -10.99 -2.28
CA GLY A 283 -12.79 -10.34 -3.58
C GLY A 283 -12.22 -8.94 -3.42
N VAL A 284 -11.28 -8.55 -4.28
CA VAL A 284 -10.79 -7.17 -4.32
C VAL A 284 -10.94 -6.61 -5.72
N GLY A 285 -11.47 -5.39 -5.80
CA GLY A 285 -11.67 -4.66 -7.04
C GLY A 285 -11.10 -3.26 -6.95
N VAL A 286 -10.57 -2.76 -8.06
CA VAL A 286 -9.99 -1.42 -8.17
C VAL A 286 -10.36 -0.82 -9.52
N SER A 287 -10.81 0.43 -9.53
CA SER A 287 -11.05 1.21 -10.75
C SER A 287 -10.61 2.66 -10.52
N GLY A 288 -9.70 3.17 -11.34
CA GLY A 288 -9.08 4.48 -11.06
C GLY A 288 -8.38 4.48 -9.69
N ASP A 289 -8.74 5.42 -8.83
CA ASP A 289 -8.28 5.52 -7.43
C ASP A 289 -9.35 5.10 -6.40
N TYR A 290 -10.31 4.26 -6.82
CA TYR A 290 -11.32 3.64 -5.96
C TYR A 290 -10.98 2.17 -5.74
N TYR A 291 -11.08 1.73 -4.48
CA TYR A 291 -10.68 0.41 -4.02
C TYR A 291 -11.81 -0.21 -3.19
N THR A 292 -12.14 -1.47 -3.46
CA THR A 292 -13.19 -2.23 -2.75
C THR A 292 -12.67 -3.60 -2.31
N GLN A 293 -12.94 -3.98 -1.05
CA GLN A 293 -12.80 -5.33 -0.54
C GLN A 293 -14.16 -5.92 -0.19
N ASP A 294 -14.53 -7.03 -0.82
CA ASP A 294 -15.74 -7.79 -0.50
C ASP A 294 -15.35 -9.08 0.21
N PHE A 295 -15.49 -9.08 1.53
CA PHE A 295 -15.30 -10.25 2.37
C PHE A 295 -16.56 -11.09 2.41
N LEU A 296 -16.41 -12.41 2.41
CA LEU A 296 -17.56 -13.31 2.55
C LEU A 296 -17.19 -14.67 3.16
N ARG A 297 -18.22 -15.33 3.68
CA ARG A 297 -18.23 -16.77 3.93
C ARG A 297 -19.26 -17.40 3.00
N PRO A 298 -18.86 -18.12 1.95
CA PRO A 298 -19.80 -18.77 1.03
C PRO A 298 -20.71 -19.78 1.75
N TRP A 299 -21.87 -20.07 1.18
CA TRP A 299 -22.66 -21.28 1.53
C TRP A 299 -21.97 -22.56 1.06
#